data_AF-A0A9P0MMR8-F1
#
_entry.id   AF-A0A9P0MMR8-F1
#
_cell.length_a   1.000
_cell.length_b   1.000
_cell.length_c   1.000
_cell.angle_alpha   90.00
_cell.angle_beta   90.00
_cell.angle_gamma   90.00
#
_symmetry.space_group_name_H-M   'P 1'
#
loop_
_entity.id
_entity.type
_entity.pdbx_description
1 polymer ?
#
loop_
_entity_poly.entity_id
_entity_poly.type
_entity_poly.pdbx_seq_one_letter_code
_entity_poly.pdbx_strand_id
1 'polypeptide(L)'
;MIQGATPGSIVVTNESGWMTADNFVNCLDHFIKHTKSSKENKCILVLEQSREPYFTQALENGSTTIQNITSGLLKSPEEVRPYPKALPRLNKGGRKPGRTRILTDTPEKEAIEAEYNMREEKKRIKKQNSTG
;
A
#
# COMPACT_ATOMS: atom_id res chain seq x y z
N MET A 1 -31.29 21.98 3.84
CA MET A 1 -30.98 20.53 3.83
C MET A 1 -30.70 20.12 2.40
N ILE A 2 -29.66 19.33 2.16
CA ILE A 2 -29.33 18.81 0.82
C ILE A 2 -30.17 17.55 0.61
N GLN A 3 -30.94 17.51 -0.48
CA GLN A 3 -31.83 16.38 -0.75
C GLN A 3 -31.01 15.10 -1.03
N GLY A 4 -31.29 14.03 -0.28
CA GLY A 4 -30.62 12.74 -0.44
C GLY A 4 -29.23 12.61 0.20
N ALA A 5 -28.72 13.65 0.85
CA ALA A 5 -27.44 13.58 1.56
C ALA A 5 -27.59 12.93 2.94
N THR A 6 -26.53 12.25 3.40
CA THR A 6 -26.42 11.73 4.77
C THR A 6 -26.68 12.85 5.80
N PRO A 7 -27.39 12.57 6.91
CA PRO A 7 -27.60 13.57 7.96
C PRO A 7 -26.28 14.17 8.46
N GLY A 8 -26.22 15.49 8.57
CA GLY A 8 -25.04 16.22 9.01
C GLY A 8 -24.12 16.71 7.89
N SER A 9 -24.32 16.26 6.63
CA SER A 9 -23.58 16.79 5.47
C SER A 9 -23.76 18.29 5.32
N ILE A 10 -22.66 18.97 4.99
CA ILE A 10 -22.64 20.39 4.66
C ILE A 10 -22.38 20.58 3.17
N VAL A 11 -22.90 21.70 2.63
CA VAL A 11 -22.55 22.18 1.30
C VAL A 11 -22.08 23.61 1.47
N VAL A 12 -20.91 23.88 0.92
CA VAL A 12 -20.29 25.20 0.93
C VAL A 12 -19.99 25.53 -0.52
N THR A 13 -20.59 26.59 -1.05
CA THR A 13 -20.49 26.96 -2.46
C THR A 13 -19.99 28.38 -2.61
N ASN A 14 -19.34 28.66 -3.73
CA ASN A 14 -19.02 30.01 -4.20
C ASN A 14 -19.68 30.20 -5.57
N GLU A 15 -20.02 31.43 -5.94
CA GLU A 15 -20.63 31.76 -7.24
C GLU A 15 -19.78 31.29 -8.43
N SER A 16 -18.45 31.30 -8.29
CA SER A 16 -17.52 30.81 -9.31
C SER A 16 -17.52 29.28 -9.46
N GLY A 17 -18.12 28.54 -8.53
CA GLY A 17 -18.00 27.08 -8.43
C GLY A 17 -16.66 26.59 -7.87
N TRP A 18 -15.68 27.49 -7.67
CA TRP A 18 -14.37 27.15 -7.11
C TRP A 18 -14.33 27.30 -5.59
N MET A 19 -13.45 26.53 -4.95
CA MET A 19 -13.20 26.63 -3.51
C MET A 19 -12.48 27.95 -3.20
N THR A 20 -12.99 28.72 -2.23
CA THR A 20 -12.31 29.89 -1.66
C THR A 20 -11.69 29.56 -0.32
N ALA A 21 -10.83 30.44 0.19
CA ALA A 21 -10.22 30.28 1.51
C ALA A 21 -11.28 30.17 2.63
N ASP A 22 -12.29 31.04 2.61
CA ASP A 22 -13.37 31.02 3.61
C ASP A 22 -14.19 29.72 3.54
N ASN A 23 -14.47 29.25 2.32
CA ASN A 23 -15.20 28.01 2.12
C ASN A 23 -14.38 26.80 2.58
N PHE A 24 -13.06 26.84 2.37
CA PHE A 24 -12.15 25.79 2.80
C PHE A 24 -12.08 25.67 4.33
N VAL A 25 -12.09 26.77 5.07
CA VAL A 25 -12.13 26.76 6.54
C VAL A 25 -13.41 26.07 7.04
N ASN A 26 -14.56 26.38 6.44
CA ASN A 26 -15.82 25.71 6.78
C ASN A 26 -15.78 24.19 6.52
N CYS A 27 -15.14 23.77 5.43
CA CYS A 27 -14.90 22.36 5.15
C CYS A 27 -13.97 21.71 6.19
N LEU A 28 -12.92 22.41 6.64
CA LEU A 28 -12.01 21.92 7.67
C LEU A 28 -12.67 21.76 9.04
N ASP A 29 -13.53 22.70 9.45
CA ASP A 29 -14.27 22.59 10.71
C ASP A 29 -15.18 21.36 10.70
N HIS A 30 -15.86 21.13 9.58
CA HIS A 30 -16.66 19.93 9.38
C HIS A 30 -15.82 18.64 9.39
N PHE A 31 -14.64 18.67 8.75
CA PHE A 31 -13.70 17.55 8.75
C PHE A 31 -13.22 17.23 10.18
N ILE A 32 -12.81 18.23 10.96
CA ILE A 32 -12.34 18.04 12.35
C ILE A 32 -13.46 17.45 13.20
N LYS A 33 -14.70 17.96 13.07
CA LYS A 33 -15.87 17.46 13.80
C LYS A 33 -16.13 15.96 13.57
N HIS A 34 -15.98 15.49 12.33
CA HIS A 34 -16.31 14.10 11.98
C HIS A 34 -15.13 13.13 12.11
N THR A 35 -13.91 13.59 11.87
CA THR A 35 -12.69 12.77 12.02
C THR A 35 -12.18 12.70 13.47
N LYS A 36 -12.57 13.67 14.31
CA LYS A 36 -12.06 13.84 15.68
C LYS A 36 -10.53 13.96 15.72
N SER A 37 -9.95 14.58 14.69
CA SER A 37 -8.52 14.91 14.64
C SER A 37 -8.17 15.80 15.84
N SER A 38 -7.07 15.49 16.53
CA SER A 38 -6.55 16.25 17.66
C SER A 38 -5.01 16.29 17.65
N LYS A 39 -4.40 16.97 18.64
CA LYS A 39 -2.94 16.99 18.77
C LYS A 39 -2.38 15.60 19.14
N GLU A 40 -3.17 14.82 19.86
CA GLU A 40 -2.88 13.46 20.30
C GLU A 40 -3.25 12.43 19.22
N ASN A 41 -4.34 12.66 18.48
CA ASN A 41 -4.79 11.84 17.37
C ASN A 41 -4.68 12.60 16.04
N LYS A 42 -3.46 12.69 15.53
CA LYS A 42 -3.14 13.50 14.35
C LYS A 42 -3.69 12.86 13.07
N CYS A 43 -4.26 13.68 12.19
CA CYS A 43 -4.60 13.30 10.83
C CYS A 43 -3.60 13.90 9.81
N ILE A 44 -3.32 13.16 8.74
CA ILE A 44 -2.53 13.63 7.60
C ILE A 44 -3.50 14.15 6.54
N LEU A 45 -3.37 15.42 6.16
CA LEU A 45 -4.12 16.00 5.06
C LEU A 45 -3.22 16.03 3.82
N VAL A 46 -3.60 15.29 2.79
CA VAL A 46 -2.93 15.31 1.49
C VAL A 46 -3.79 16.17 0.57
N LEU A 47 -3.25 17.31 0.17
CA LEU A 47 -3.90 18.22 -0.77
C LEU A 47 -3.18 18.15 -2.10
N GLU A 48 -3.94 18.08 -3.18
CA GLU A 48 -3.39 18.21 -4.52
C GLU A 48 -3.01 19.67 -4.76
N GLN A 49 -1.72 19.94 -4.93
CA GLN A 49 -1.28 21.21 -5.51
C GLN A 49 -1.29 21.06 -7.02
N SER A 50 -2.19 21.77 -7.71
CA SER A 50 -2.10 21.90 -9.17
C SER A 50 -0.93 22.82 -9.49
N ARG A 51 0.26 22.23 -9.68
CA ARG A 51 1.41 22.95 -10.21
C ARG A 51 1.20 23.14 -11.69
N GLU A 52 0.86 24.35 -12.06
CA GLU A 52 1.01 24.80 -13.42
C GLU A 52 2.51 24.80 -13.83
N PRO A 53 2.85 24.41 -15.06
CA PRO A 53 4.24 24.20 -15.49
C PRO A 53 5.10 25.47 -15.44
N TYR A 54 4.49 26.65 -15.39
CA TYR A 54 5.18 27.94 -15.24
C TYR A 54 5.86 28.12 -13.88
N PHE A 55 5.49 27.34 -12.85
CA PHE A 55 6.15 27.43 -11.53
C PHE A 55 7.59 26.89 -11.56
N THR A 56 7.89 25.94 -12.45
CA THR A 56 9.20 25.30 -12.56
C THR A 56 10.30 26.28 -12.98
N GLN A 57 9.94 27.28 -13.79
CA GLN A 57 10.87 28.27 -14.34
C GLN A 57 11.38 29.27 -13.28
N ALA A 58 10.65 29.43 -12.17
CA ALA A 58 11.05 30.31 -11.07
C ALA A 58 12.03 29.66 -10.08
N LEU A 59 12.10 28.32 -10.02
CA LEU A 59 12.97 27.59 -9.09
C LEU A 59 14.41 27.43 -9.57
N GLU A 60 14.64 27.49 -10.88
CA GLU A 60 15.99 27.42 -11.47
C GLU A 60 16.81 28.69 -11.18
N ASN A 61 16.15 29.81 -10.87
CA ASN A 61 16.79 31.10 -10.62
C ASN A 61 17.22 31.33 -9.16
N GLY A 62 17.68 30.27 -8.48
CA GLY A 62 18.68 30.39 -7.41
C GLY A 62 18.32 31.21 -6.16
N SER A 63 17.16 30.99 -5.54
CA SER A 63 16.90 31.52 -4.19
C SER A 63 17.19 30.46 -3.12
N THR A 64 18.37 30.54 -2.49
CA THR A 64 18.84 29.69 -1.37
C THR A 64 17.90 29.71 -0.16
N THR A 65 17.11 30.77 0.01
CA THR A 65 16.09 30.88 1.07
C THR A 65 14.94 29.90 0.87
N ILE A 66 14.56 29.57 -0.37
CA ILE A 66 13.46 28.63 -0.63
C ILE A 66 13.91 27.20 -0.32
N GLN A 67 15.15 26.81 -0.66
CA GLN A 67 15.63 25.44 -0.43
C GLN A 67 15.69 25.04 1.06
N ASN A 68 16.02 25.97 1.96
CA ASN A 68 16.01 25.73 3.40
C ASN A 68 14.59 25.63 3.99
N ILE A 69 13.59 26.24 3.33
CA ILE A 69 12.17 26.11 3.71
C ILE A 69 11.60 24.79 3.19
N THR A 70 11.95 24.38 1.97
CA THR A 70 11.46 23.12 1.40
C THR A 70 12.02 21.87 2.07
N SER A 71 13.29 21.90 2.51
CA SER A 71 13.91 20.75 3.18
C SER A 71 13.28 20.40 4.54
N GLY A 72 12.67 21.37 5.23
CA GLY A 72 11.93 21.14 6.47
C GLY A 72 10.43 20.83 6.28
N LEU A 73 9.84 21.25 5.15
CA LEU A 73 8.40 21.17 4.90
C LEU A 73 8.00 19.91 4.09
N LEU A 74 8.87 19.43 3.21
CA LEU A 74 8.62 18.21 2.43
C LEU A 74 9.03 16.98 3.22
N LYS A 75 8.09 16.45 4.01
CA LYS A 75 8.25 15.14 4.65
C LYS A 75 7.73 14.05 3.74
N SER A 76 8.53 13.01 3.53
CA SER A 76 8.05 11.83 2.81
C SER A 76 6.95 11.11 3.62
N PRO A 77 6.02 10.40 2.96
CA PRO A 77 5.03 9.58 3.67
C PRO A 77 5.67 8.58 4.65
N GLU A 78 6.87 8.09 4.33
CA GLU A 78 7.66 7.17 5.15
C GLU A 78 8.15 7.79 6.46
N GLU A 79 8.48 9.09 6.47
CA GLU A 79 8.89 9.84 7.68
C GLU A 79 7.71 10.08 8.63
N VAL A 80 6.51 10.28 8.09
CA VAL A 80 5.32 10.61 8.89
C VAL A 80 4.66 9.36 9.45
N ARG A 81 4.64 8.27 8.67
CA ARG A 81 4.02 7.01 9.07
C ARG A 81 4.83 5.80 8.57
N PRO A 82 5.93 5.46 9.26
CA PRO A 82 6.74 4.31 8.87
C PRO A 82 5.92 3.02 8.92
N TYR A 83 6.09 2.17 7.91
CA TYR A 83 5.38 0.90 7.85
C TYR A 83 5.75 0.02 9.05
N PRO A 84 4.78 -0.71 9.64
CA PRO A 84 5.10 -1.73 10.62
C PRO A 84 6.05 -2.75 9.96
N LYS A 85 7.19 -3.01 10.60
CA LYS A 85 8.14 -4.00 10.09
C LYS A 85 7.45 -5.36 10.05
N ALA A 86 7.49 -6.01 8.89
CA ALA A 86 6.99 -7.36 8.75
C ALA A 86 7.60 -8.25 9.84
N LEU A 87 6.78 -9.10 10.46
CA LEU A 87 7.28 -10.10 11.40
C LEU A 87 8.37 -10.96 10.72
N PRO A 88 9.32 -11.50 11.49
CA PRO A 88 10.26 -12.48 10.96
C PRO A 88 9.51 -13.55 10.17
N ARG A 89 9.95 -13.80 8.94
CA ARG A 89 9.35 -14.85 8.10
C ARG A 89 9.47 -16.17 8.84
N LEU A 90 8.34 -16.74 9.22
CA LEU A 90 8.33 -18.06 9.81
C LEU A 90 8.69 -19.07 8.71
N ASN A 91 9.80 -19.78 8.89
CA ASN A 91 10.12 -20.97 8.11
C ASN A 91 9.16 -22.10 8.51
N LYS A 92 7.87 -21.96 8.17
CA LYS A 92 6.96 -23.10 8.15
C LYS A 92 7.47 -23.98 7.02
N GLY A 93 8.13 -25.09 7.36
CA GLY A 93 8.70 -26.04 6.40
C GLY A 93 7.70 -26.33 5.29
N GLY A 94 7.86 -25.63 4.17
CA GLY A 94 6.95 -25.70 3.05
C GLY A 94 7.28 -26.89 2.17
N ARG A 95 6.40 -27.17 1.22
CA ARG A 95 6.70 -28.11 0.14
C ARG A 95 8.00 -27.68 -0.54
N LYS A 96 8.90 -28.63 -0.81
CA LYS A 96 10.12 -28.37 -1.60
C LYS A 96 9.72 -27.68 -2.92
N PRO A 97 10.36 -26.56 -3.30
CA PRO A 97 10.04 -25.87 -4.53
C PRO A 97 10.28 -26.82 -5.72
N GLY A 98 9.26 -26.99 -6.56
CA GLY A 98 9.37 -27.73 -7.82
C GLY A 98 9.82 -26.79 -8.95
N ARG A 99 10.47 -27.33 -9.97
CA ARG A 99 10.74 -26.58 -11.22
C ARG A 99 9.46 -26.52 -12.07
N THR A 100 9.31 -25.45 -12.85
CA THR A 100 8.29 -25.34 -13.89
C THR A 100 8.52 -26.40 -14.96
N ARG A 101 7.44 -27.02 -15.46
CA ARG A 101 7.53 -28.29 -16.15
C ARG A 101 6.39 -28.49 -17.16
N ILE A 102 6.68 -28.93 -18.40
CA ILE A 102 5.69 -29.11 -19.48
C ILE A 102 5.29 -30.58 -19.58
N LEU A 103 4.12 -30.90 -19.04
CA LEU A 103 3.62 -32.27 -18.82
C LEU A 103 3.40 -33.13 -20.08
N THR A 104 3.70 -32.61 -21.26
CA THR A 104 3.53 -33.29 -22.55
C THR A 104 4.83 -33.81 -23.16
N ASP A 105 5.99 -33.47 -22.58
CA ASP A 105 7.29 -33.93 -23.09
C ASP A 105 7.66 -35.31 -22.49
N THR A 106 8.14 -36.22 -23.33
CA THR A 106 8.49 -37.61 -22.99
C THR A 106 9.53 -37.76 -21.86
N PRO A 107 10.69 -37.05 -21.84
CA PRO A 107 11.71 -37.24 -20.79
C PRO A 107 11.22 -36.80 -19.43
N GLU A 108 10.29 -35.85 -19.46
CA GLU A 108 9.61 -35.36 -18.32
C GLU A 108 8.69 -36.47 -17.76
N LYS A 109 7.76 -37.02 -18.55
CA LYS A 109 6.82 -38.06 -18.09
C LYS A 109 7.53 -39.24 -17.40
N GLU A 110 8.65 -39.70 -17.96
CA GLU A 110 9.50 -40.77 -17.40
C GLU A 110 10.03 -40.43 -16.00
N ALA A 111 10.49 -39.19 -15.78
CA ALA A 111 10.99 -38.76 -14.48
C ALA A 111 9.89 -38.70 -13.40
N ILE A 112 8.64 -38.35 -13.77
CA ILE A 112 7.50 -38.38 -12.83
C ILE A 112 7.16 -39.82 -12.43
N GLU A 113 7.11 -40.73 -13.40
CA GLU A 113 6.80 -42.15 -13.16
C GLU A 113 7.88 -42.82 -12.30
N ALA A 114 9.16 -42.53 -12.56
CA ALA A 114 10.26 -43.01 -11.74
C ALA A 114 10.18 -42.50 -10.28
N GLU A 115 9.90 -41.20 -10.09
CA GLU A 115 9.77 -40.62 -8.74
C GLU A 115 8.57 -41.22 -7.98
N TYR A 116 7.45 -41.47 -8.68
CA TYR A 116 6.28 -42.15 -8.12
C TYR A 116 6.62 -43.59 -7.66
N ASN A 117 7.27 -44.38 -8.52
CA ASN A 117 7.65 -45.76 -8.21
C ASN A 117 8.61 -45.83 -7.02
N MET A 118 9.62 -44.94 -6.95
CA MET A 118 10.51 -44.86 -5.79
C MET A 118 9.75 -44.52 -4.50
N ARG A 119 8.70 -43.71 -4.58
CA ARG A 119 7.89 -43.33 -3.41
C ARG A 119 7.01 -44.49 -2.95
N GLU A 120 6.43 -45.25 -3.86
CA GLU A 120 5.65 -46.45 -3.56
C GLU A 120 6.53 -47.56 -2.96
N GLU A 121 7.73 -47.77 -3.51
CA GLU A 121 8.67 -48.77 -2.98
C GLU A 121 9.09 -48.44 -1.55
N LYS A 122 9.42 -47.17 -1.26
CA LYS A 122 9.71 -46.71 0.10
C LYS A 122 8.55 -46.95 1.07
N LYS A 123 7.29 -46.83 0.62
CA LYS A 123 6.11 -47.14 1.45
C LYS A 123 6.00 -48.65 1.71
N ARG A 124 6.27 -49.50 0.70
CA ARG A 124 6.24 -50.97 0.83
C ARG A 124 7.28 -51.46 1.83
N ILE A 125 8.53 -51.01 1.69
CA ILE A 125 9.62 -51.34 2.62
C ILE A 125 9.27 -50.91 4.05
N LYS A 126 8.72 -49.70 4.22
CA LYS A 126 8.31 -49.21 5.55
C LYS A 126 7.21 -50.08 6.18
N LYS A 127 6.27 -50.60 5.37
CA LYS A 127 5.19 -51.48 5.83
C LYS A 127 5.70 -52.87 6.20
N GLN A 128 6.64 -53.42 5.42
CA GLN A 128 7.28 -54.70 5.74
C GLN A 128 8.09 -54.60 7.04
N ASN A 129 8.86 -53.54 7.22
CA ASN A 129 9.66 -53.30 8.43
C ASN A 129 8.82 -52.94 9.68
N SER A 130 7.52 -52.69 9.55
CA SER A 130 6.63 -52.42 10.70
C SER A 130 5.79 -53.62 11.12
N THR A 131 5.88 -54.75 10.41
CA THR A 131 5.03 -55.94 10.63
C THR A 131 5.84 -57.16 11.10
N GLY A 132 7.13 -57.00 11.38
CA GLY A 132 7.99 -57.96 12.09
C GLY A 132 8.58 -57.32 13.33
#